data_AF-A0A2M9ZMV7-F1
#
_entry.id   AF-A0A2M9ZMV7-F1
#
_cell.length_a   1.000
_cell.length_b   1.000
_cell.length_c   1.000
_cell.angle_alpha   90.00
_cell.angle_beta   90.00
_cell.angle_gamma   90.00
#
_symmetry.space_group_name_H-M   'P 1'
#
loop_
_entity.id
_entity.type
_entity.pdbx_description
1 polymer ?
#
loop_
_entity_poly.entity_id
_entity_poly.type
_entity_poly.pdbx_seq_one_letter_code
_entity_poly.pdbx_strand_id
1 'polypeptide(L)'
;MAFVLFASCGRGYDLDEFLEKKLVQREGKPELFSLNGKSFSADSFRRELLFERNHLELKHDFPSPQELDRYLNQFVEESVILEDALVELDLGGPEAAAYLWPYIRKGIVSYYLDKKSGVFELNDNYPDISIPDEELKEFYEKNKSQFGNLTKEEANKRISNTARFLKWRKLYEARNERKKEIIGMLRKRNSVQIKAGRLNSLGQD
;
A
#
# COMPACT_ATOMS: atom_id res chain seq x y z
N MET A 1 -6.37 34.81 -40.58
CA MET A 1 -6.25 33.40 -40.18
C MET A 1 -5.31 33.32 -39.00
N ALA A 2 -5.82 33.08 -37.79
CA ALA A 2 -5.00 32.87 -36.62
C ALA A 2 -4.90 31.36 -36.38
N PHE A 3 -3.71 30.80 -36.63
CA PHE A 3 -3.37 29.43 -36.23
C PHE A 3 -3.14 29.46 -34.71
N VAL A 4 -4.12 28.99 -33.95
CA VAL A 4 -3.94 28.72 -32.51
C VAL A 4 -3.30 27.35 -32.40
N LEU A 5 -1.98 27.33 -32.21
CA LEU A 5 -1.24 26.15 -31.77
C LEU A 5 -1.70 25.80 -30.35
N PHE A 6 -2.54 24.78 -30.23
CA PHE A 6 -2.75 24.08 -28.97
C PHE A 6 -1.45 23.35 -28.61
N ALA A 7 -0.55 24.04 -27.93
CA ALA A 7 0.52 23.40 -27.18
C ALA A 7 -0.11 22.66 -25.99
N SER A 8 -0.62 21.47 -26.24
CA SER A 8 -0.89 20.47 -25.22
C SER A 8 0.46 19.98 -24.68
N CYS A 9 1.09 20.77 -23.80
CA CYS A 9 2.12 20.28 -22.91
C CYS A 9 1.46 19.52 -21.75
N GLY A 10 0.75 18.43 -22.05
CA GLY A 10 0.56 17.37 -21.09
C GLY A 10 1.88 16.59 -21.04
N ARG A 11 2.55 16.53 -19.89
CA ARG A 11 3.58 15.50 -19.70
C ARG A 11 2.86 14.17 -19.80
N GLY A 12 2.96 13.50 -20.93
CA GLY A 12 2.56 12.10 -21.06
C GLY A 12 3.33 11.30 -20.01
N TYR A 13 2.64 10.45 -19.27
CA TYR A 13 3.29 9.51 -18.36
C TYR A 13 3.54 8.25 -19.17
N ASP A 14 4.79 8.00 -19.51
CA ASP A 14 5.20 6.81 -20.25
C ASP A 14 5.22 5.62 -19.28
N LEU A 15 4.32 4.67 -19.49
CA LEU A 15 4.17 3.50 -18.62
C LEU A 15 5.31 2.50 -18.83
N ASP A 16 5.85 2.42 -20.05
CA ASP A 16 7.01 1.58 -20.35
C ASP A 16 8.23 2.12 -19.61
N GLU A 17 8.49 3.43 -19.70
CA GLU A 17 9.59 4.07 -18.97
C GLU A 17 9.41 3.95 -17.44
N PHE A 18 8.18 4.04 -16.95
CA PHE A 18 7.89 3.84 -15.54
C PHE A 18 8.18 2.40 -15.09
N LEU A 19 7.74 1.41 -15.85
CA LEU A 19 7.92 0.01 -15.53
C LEU A 19 9.40 -0.40 -15.61
N GLU A 20 10.11 0.04 -16.65
CA GLU A 20 11.55 -0.18 -16.79
C GLU A 20 12.31 0.36 -15.57
N LYS A 21 12.03 1.61 -15.17
CA LYS A 21 12.62 2.19 -13.95
C LYS A 21 12.30 1.39 -12.70
N LYS A 22 11.10 0.82 -12.61
CA LYS A 22 10.70 0.00 -11.45
C LYS A 22 11.42 -1.34 -11.42
N LEU A 23 11.60 -2.00 -12.56
CA LEU A 23 12.40 -3.22 -12.65
C LEU A 23 13.87 -2.98 -12.30
N VAL A 24 14.48 -1.91 -12.83
CA VAL A 24 15.87 -1.56 -12.50
C VAL A 24 16.04 -1.29 -11.00
N GLN A 25 15.04 -0.72 -10.32
CA GLN A 25 15.05 -0.52 -8.87
C GLN A 25 15.04 -1.84 -8.07
N ARG A 26 14.62 -2.96 -8.66
CA ARG A 26 14.66 -4.28 -8.05
C ARG A 26 16.06 -4.92 -8.10
N GLU A 27 16.92 -4.46 -9.01
CA GLU A 27 18.29 -4.95 -9.16
C GLU A 27 19.24 -4.44 -8.05
N GLY A 28 20.31 -5.18 -7.76
CA GLY A 28 21.38 -4.73 -6.85
C GLY A 28 21.91 -5.79 -5.89
N LYS A 29 22.48 -5.32 -4.77
CA LYS A 29 23.12 -6.13 -3.72
C LYS A 29 22.50 -5.86 -2.34
N PRO A 30 22.55 -6.82 -1.39
CA PRO A 30 23.03 -8.19 -1.58
C PRO A 30 22.09 -8.97 -2.50
N GLU A 31 22.67 -9.84 -3.33
CA GLU A 31 21.92 -10.62 -4.32
C GLU A 31 21.02 -11.63 -3.63
N LEU A 32 19.75 -11.66 -4.05
CA LEU A 32 18.74 -12.60 -3.57
C LEU A 32 18.50 -13.71 -4.59
N PHE A 33 18.41 -13.36 -5.87
CA PHE A 33 18.33 -14.28 -7.00
C PHE A 33 18.84 -13.59 -8.28
N SER A 34 19.02 -14.38 -9.34
CA SER A 34 19.41 -13.90 -10.66
C SER A 34 18.33 -14.19 -11.69
N LEU A 35 18.06 -13.26 -12.60
CA LEU A 35 17.18 -13.42 -13.75
C LEU A 35 17.86 -12.83 -14.98
N ASN A 36 18.00 -13.62 -16.06
CA ASN A 36 18.60 -13.18 -17.33
C ASN A 36 19.99 -12.50 -17.19
N GLY A 37 20.79 -12.94 -16.21
CA GLY A 37 22.12 -12.38 -15.93
C GLY A 37 22.13 -11.11 -15.08
N LYS A 38 20.95 -10.61 -14.66
CA LYS A 38 20.81 -9.51 -13.70
C LYS A 38 20.64 -10.05 -12.28
N SER A 39 21.26 -9.39 -11.31
CA SER A 39 21.15 -9.73 -9.89
C SER A 39 20.07 -8.89 -9.22
N PHE A 40 19.06 -9.55 -8.66
CA PHE A 40 17.96 -8.90 -7.94
C PHE A 40 18.28 -8.79 -6.45
N SER A 41 17.96 -7.63 -5.87
CA SER A 41 18.41 -7.20 -4.55
C SER A 41 17.49 -7.67 -3.42
N ALA A 42 18.08 -8.27 -2.38
CA ALA A 42 17.38 -8.58 -1.14
C ALA A 42 16.86 -7.34 -0.42
N ASP A 43 17.55 -6.20 -0.54
CA ASP A 43 17.11 -4.94 0.04
C ASP A 43 15.88 -4.39 -0.68
N SER A 44 15.82 -4.52 -2.02
CA SER A 44 14.65 -4.12 -2.80
C SER A 44 13.45 -4.99 -2.46
N PHE A 45 13.63 -6.31 -2.43
CA PHE A 45 12.60 -7.26 -1.97
C PHE A 45 12.09 -6.89 -0.57
N ARG A 46 12.99 -6.67 0.39
CA ARG A 46 12.61 -6.32 1.76
C ARG A 46 11.82 -5.02 1.83
N ARG A 47 12.20 -3.99 1.07
CA ARG A 47 11.48 -2.70 1.05
C ARG A 47 10.08 -2.85 0.47
N GLU A 48 9.93 -3.55 -0.65
CA GLU A 48 8.61 -3.80 -1.26
C GLU A 48 7.73 -4.64 -0.33
N LEU A 49 8.27 -5.75 0.20
CA LEU A 49 7.58 -6.60 1.17
C LEU A 49 7.05 -5.81 2.37
N LEU A 50 7.90 -5.01 3.01
CA LEU A 50 7.49 -4.22 4.17
C LEU A 50 6.46 -3.16 3.79
N PHE A 51 6.59 -2.55 2.62
CA PHE A 51 5.63 -1.56 2.13
C PHE A 51 4.26 -2.19 1.88
N GLU A 52 4.19 -3.27 1.10
CA GLU A 52 2.94 -3.96 0.78
C GLU A 52 2.24 -4.48 2.02
N ARG A 53 3.00 -5.12 2.92
CA ARG A 53 2.43 -5.63 4.16
C ARG A 53 1.87 -4.52 5.03
N ASN A 54 2.61 -3.43 5.24
CA ASN A 54 2.18 -2.37 6.13
C ASN A 54 1.05 -1.51 5.55
N HIS A 55 1.07 -1.24 4.25
CA HIS A 55 0.19 -0.25 3.63
C HIS A 55 -0.95 -0.84 2.80
N LEU A 56 -0.79 -2.06 2.27
CA LEU A 56 -1.80 -2.71 1.44
C LEU A 56 -2.50 -3.84 2.19
N GLU A 57 -1.75 -4.72 2.86
CA GLU A 57 -2.31 -5.85 3.61
C GLU A 57 -2.67 -5.54 5.06
N LEU A 58 -2.17 -4.43 5.61
CA LEU A 58 -2.32 -4.03 7.01
C LEU A 58 -1.80 -5.09 8.00
N LYS A 59 -0.70 -5.76 7.63
CA LYS A 59 0.02 -6.73 8.45
C LYS A 59 1.36 -6.12 8.89
N HIS A 60 1.51 -5.89 10.19
CA HIS A 60 2.68 -5.21 10.73
C HIS A 60 3.75 -6.12 11.31
N ASP A 61 3.41 -7.38 11.59
CA ASP A 61 4.39 -8.36 12.03
C ASP A 61 5.23 -8.84 10.84
N PHE A 62 6.48 -9.19 11.12
CA PHE A 62 7.35 -9.80 10.12
C PHE A 62 6.80 -11.19 9.74
N PRO A 63 6.76 -11.56 8.44
CA PRO A 63 6.18 -12.83 8.00
C PRO A 63 6.91 -14.02 8.62
N SER A 64 6.18 -15.12 8.80
CA SER A 64 6.81 -16.40 9.14
C SER A 64 7.71 -16.89 8.00
N PRO A 65 8.63 -17.85 8.23
CA PRO A 65 9.46 -18.38 7.16
C PRO A 65 8.66 -18.91 5.96
N GLN A 66 7.51 -19.56 6.19
CA GLN A 66 6.66 -20.06 5.10
C GLN A 66 5.96 -18.94 4.34
N GLU A 67 5.54 -17.87 5.04
CA GLU A 67 4.97 -16.70 4.36
C GLU A 67 6.02 -15.93 3.58
N LEU A 68 7.23 -15.79 4.11
CA LEU A 68 8.35 -15.10 3.47
C LEU A 68 8.72 -15.77 2.14
N ASP A 69 8.73 -17.10 2.10
CA ASP A 69 8.97 -17.88 0.88
C ASP A 69 7.91 -17.59 -0.19
N ARG A 70 6.63 -17.45 0.20
CA ARG A 70 5.56 -17.07 -0.74
C ARG A 70 5.77 -15.69 -1.33
N TYR A 71 6.13 -14.70 -0.51
CA TYR A 71 6.43 -13.35 -1.01
C TYR A 71 7.64 -13.35 -1.94
N LEU A 72 8.66 -14.15 -1.63
CA LEU A 72 9.84 -14.27 -2.49
C LEU A 72 9.46 -14.86 -3.84
N ASN A 73 8.72 -15.98 -3.86
CA ASN A 73 8.26 -16.59 -5.10
C ASN A 73 7.40 -15.63 -5.93
N GLN A 74 6.48 -14.90 -5.29
CA GLN A 74 5.69 -13.86 -5.97
C GLN A 74 6.57 -12.76 -6.54
N PHE A 75 7.55 -12.25 -5.78
CA PHE A 75 8.47 -11.20 -6.24
C PHE A 75 9.31 -11.65 -7.46
N VAL A 76 9.72 -12.93 -7.48
CA VAL A 76 10.39 -13.54 -8.64
C VAL A 76 9.44 -13.65 -9.83
N GLU A 77 8.26 -14.24 -9.64
CA GLU A 77 7.24 -14.42 -10.70
C GLU A 77 6.84 -13.09 -11.33
N GLU A 78 6.55 -12.08 -10.52
CA GLU A 78 6.26 -10.73 -10.99
C GLU A 78 7.42 -10.14 -11.78
N SER A 79 8.66 -10.31 -11.32
CA SER A 79 9.82 -9.77 -12.04
C SER A 79 9.98 -10.41 -13.42
N VAL A 80 9.73 -11.71 -13.55
CA VAL A 80 9.71 -12.41 -14.85
C VAL A 80 8.59 -11.87 -15.74
N ILE A 81 7.37 -11.81 -15.24
CA ILE A 81 6.19 -11.34 -16.01
C ILE A 81 6.38 -9.90 -16.47
N LEU A 82 6.93 -9.04 -15.61
CA LEU A 82 7.15 -7.64 -15.93
C LEU A 82 8.28 -7.44 -16.97
N GLU A 83 9.35 -8.25 -16.94
CA GLU A 83 10.36 -8.23 -18.01
C GLU A 83 9.76 -8.65 -19.36
N ASP A 84 8.93 -9.69 -19.37
CA ASP A 84 8.27 -10.20 -20.58
C ASP A 84 7.25 -9.20 -21.14
N ALA A 85 6.43 -8.61 -20.25
CA ALA A 85 5.42 -7.62 -20.61
C ALA A 85 6.02 -6.36 -21.27
N LEU A 86 7.21 -5.92 -20.86
CA LEU A 86 7.92 -4.80 -21.48
C LEU A 86 8.34 -5.08 -22.93
N VAL A 87 8.51 -6.34 -23.30
CA VAL A 87 8.90 -6.75 -24.66
C VAL A 87 7.68 -7.00 -25.53
N GLU A 88 6.64 -7.64 -24.98
CA GLU A 88 5.51 -8.14 -25.75
C GLU A 88 4.34 -7.16 -25.88
N LEU A 89 4.17 -6.23 -24.93
CA LEU A 89 2.97 -5.40 -24.85
C LEU A 89 3.24 -3.93 -25.19
N ASP A 90 2.28 -3.31 -25.89
CA ASP A 90 2.20 -1.84 -26.01
C ASP A 90 1.45 -1.27 -24.79
N LEU A 91 2.19 -1.00 -23.69
CA LEU A 91 1.59 -0.47 -22.46
C LEU A 91 1.15 0.99 -22.60
N GLY A 92 1.67 1.71 -23.61
CA GLY A 92 1.23 3.05 -24.00
C GLY A 92 -0.06 3.07 -24.84
N GLY A 93 -0.49 1.90 -25.34
CA GLY A 93 -1.63 1.75 -26.22
C GLY A 93 -2.98 2.09 -25.58
N PRO A 94 -4.01 2.41 -26.40
CA PRO A 94 -5.33 2.79 -25.90
C PRO A 94 -6.04 1.69 -25.11
N GLU A 95 -5.78 0.42 -25.45
CA GLU A 95 -6.34 -0.74 -24.74
C GLU A 95 -5.75 -0.86 -23.33
N ALA A 96 -4.42 -0.85 -23.21
CA ALA A 96 -3.72 -0.88 -21.93
C ALA A 96 -4.12 0.30 -21.04
N ALA A 97 -4.19 1.51 -21.62
CA ALA A 97 -4.64 2.69 -20.92
C ALA A 97 -6.07 2.55 -20.36
N ALA A 98 -7.01 2.02 -21.17
CA ALA A 98 -8.38 1.79 -20.74
C ALA A 98 -8.47 0.72 -19.63
N TYR A 99 -7.70 -0.36 -19.75
CA TYR A 99 -7.65 -1.44 -18.79
C TYR A 99 -7.05 -1.01 -17.43
N LEU A 100 -5.96 -0.23 -17.46
CA LEU A 100 -5.21 0.18 -16.27
C LEU A 100 -5.82 1.40 -15.56
N TRP A 101 -6.54 2.25 -16.29
CA TRP A 101 -7.09 3.50 -15.74
C TRP A 101 -7.89 3.32 -14.44
N PRO A 102 -8.80 2.34 -14.30
CA PRO A 102 -9.53 2.12 -13.05
C PRO A 102 -8.60 1.90 -11.84
N TYR A 103 -7.48 1.19 -12.03
CA TYR A 103 -6.49 0.90 -10.99
C TYR A 103 -5.67 2.13 -10.65
N ILE A 104 -5.12 2.81 -11.67
CA ILE A 104 -4.35 4.05 -11.50
C ILE A 104 -5.18 5.12 -10.80
N ARG A 105 -6.42 5.36 -11.28
CA ARG A 105 -7.35 6.32 -10.68
C ARG A 105 -7.63 6.01 -9.21
N LYS A 106 -7.96 4.75 -8.89
CA LYS A 106 -8.23 4.33 -7.51
C LYS A 106 -6.98 4.47 -6.64
N GLY A 107 -5.82 4.06 -7.14
CA GLY A 107 -4.54 4.16 -6.46
C GLY A 107 -4.17 5.60 -6.11
N ILE A 108 -4.27 6.53 -7.08
CA ILE A 108 -4.01 7.97 -6.84
C ILE A 108 -4.96 8.55 -5.80
N VAL A 109 -6.25 8.23 -5.89
CA VAL A 109 -7.26 8.72 -4.92
C VAL A 109 -6.98 8.16 -3.52
N SER A 110 -6.69 6.86 -3.39
CA SER A 110 -6.35 6.25 -2.10
C SER A 110 -5.09 6.88 -1.53
N TYR A 111 -4.00 6.93 -2.31
CA TYR A 111 -2.74 7.51 -1.91
C TYR A 111 -2.90 8.94 -1.38
N TYR A 112 -3.65 9.78 -2.10
CA TYR A 112 -3.95 11.14 -1.67
C TYR A 112 -4.66 11.17 -0.31
N LEU A 113 -5.71 10.36 -0.13
CA LEU A 113 -6.48 10.30 1.10
C LEU A 113 -5.70 9.71 2.27
N ASP A 114 -4.92 8.65 2.04
CA ASP A 114 -4.05 8.02 3.03
C ASP A 114 -2.98 8.99 3.50
N LYS A 115 -2.34 9.71 2.57
CA LYS A 115 -1.34 10.72 2.89
C LYS A 115 -1.93 11.89 3.67
N LYS A 116 -3.11 12.39 3.28
CA LYS A 116 -3.75 13.55 3.93
C LYS A 116 -4.40 13.22 5.28
N SER A 117 -4.85 11.98 5.47
CA SER A 117 -5.43 11.54 6.74
C SER A 117 -4.36 11.14 7.76
N GLY A 118 -3.14 10.85 7.31
CA GLY A 118 -2.03 10.38 8.15
C GLY A 118 -2.01 8.86 8.34
N VAL A 119 -2.66 8.09 7.45
CA VAL A 119 -2.60 6.62 7.46
C VAL A 119 -1.17 6.15 7.19
N PHE A 120 -0.46 6.75 6.23
CA PHE A 120 0.95 6.42 5.96
C PHE A 120 1.82 6.55 7.21
N GLU A 121 1.75 7.72 7.86
CA GLU A 121 2.51 8.01 9.08
C GLU A 121 2.15 7.04 10.21
N LEU A 122 0.88 6.66 10.34
CA LEU A 122 0.46 5.69 11.35
C LEU A 122 1.05 4.30 11.10
N ASN A 123 1.07 3.83 9.86
CA ASN A 123 1.58 2.52 9.49
C ASN A 123 3.10 2.46 9.58
N ASP A 124 3.81 3.50 9.14
CA ASP A 124 5.27 3.59 9.21
C ASP A 124 5.77 3.61 10.66
N ASN A 125 5.00 4.22 11.57
CA ASN A 125 5.33 4.31 13.00
C ASN A 125 4.60 3.25 13.85
N TYR A 126 4.09 2.16 13.26
CA TYR A 126 3.47 1.08 14.03
C TYR A 126 4.38 0.56 15.16
N PRO A 127 5.69 0.30 14.94
CA PRO A 127 6.58 -0.17 16.00
C PRO A 127 6.70 0.81 17.17
N ASP A 128 6.55 2.11 16.92
CA ASP A 128 6.70 3.20 17.89
C ASP A 128 5.43 3.45 18.71
N ILE A 129 4.34 2.73 18.45
CA ILE A 129 3.13 2.77 19.26
C ILE A 129 3.47 2.19 20.65
N SER A 130 3.74 3.11 21.58
CA SER A 130 4.08 2.80 22.96
C SER A 130 2.90 2.17 23.70
N ILE A 131 3.21 1.10 24.43
CA ILE A 131 2.32 0.41 25.36
C ILE A 131 2.96 0.50 26.75
N PRO A 132 2.28 1.10 27.74
CA PRO A 132 2.85 1.26 29.08
C PRO A 132 3.20 -0.07 29.73
N ASP A 133 4.44 -0.23 30.19
CA ASP A 133 4.92 -1.47 30.83
C ASP A 133 4.17 -1.80 32.12
N GLU A 134 3.70 -0.79 32.83
CA GLU A 134 2.91 -0.94 34.06
C GLU A 134 1.57 -1.61 33.77
N GLU A 135 0.86 -1.18 32.72
CA GLU A 135 -0.41 -1.78 32.29
C GLU A 135 -0.22 -3.24 31.83
N LEU A 136 0.90 -3.54 31.15
CA LEU A 136 1.23 -4.90 30.72
C LEU A 136 1.45 -5.85 31.91
N LYS A 137 2.22 -5.39 32.90
CA LYS A 137 2.49 -6.16 34.12
C LYS A 137 1.21 -6.41 34.91
N GLU A 138 0.40 -5.37 35.11
CA GLU A 138 -0.86 -5.48 35.83
C GLU A 138 -1.84 -6.44 35.12
N PHE A 139 -1.95 -6.35 33.79
CA PHE A 139 -2.79 -7.23 33.00
C PHE A 139 -2.34 -8.69 33.08
N TYR A 140 -1.03 -8.95 33.01
CA TYR A 140 -0.48 -10.30 33.14
C TYR A 140 -0.79 -10.90 34.52
N GLU A 141 -0.49 -10.19 35.61
CA GLU A 141 -0.69 -10.73 36.96
C GLU A 141 -2.18 -11.00 37.25
N LYS A 142 -3.08 -10.14 36.76
CA LYS A 142 -4.54 -10.34 36.90
C LYS A 142 -5.08 -11.53 36.10
N ASN A 143 -4.45 -11.88 34.98
CA ASN A 143 -4.96 -12.91 34.05
C ASN A 143 -4.01 -14.10 33.92
N LYS A 144 -3.11 -14.31 34.88
CA LYS A 144 -2.02 -15.30 34.80
C LYS A 144 -2.49 -16.70 34.42
N SER A 145 -3.65 -17.13 34.93
CA SER A 145 -4.25 -18.44 34.64
C SER A 145 -4.67 -18.64 33.18
N GLN A 146 -4.86 -17.57 32.41
CA GLN A 146 -5.28 -17.62 31.00
C GLN A 146 -4.11 -17.84 30.03
N PHE A 147 -2.86 -17.65 30.48
CA PHE A 147 -1.68 -17.76 29.62
C PHE A 147 -1.09 -19.19 29.56
N GLY A 148 -1.68 -20.14 30.29
CA GLY A 148 -1.30 -21.55 30.25
C GLY A 148 0.18 -21.76 30.57
N ASN A 149 0.91 -22.39 29.63
CA ASN A 149 2.32 -22.75 29.78
C ASN A 149 3.30 -21.68 29.23
N LEU A 150 2.81 -20.51 28.82
CA LEU A 150 3.70 -19.45 28.33
C LEU A 150 4.57 -18.91 29.47
N THR A 151 5.83 -18.65 29.16
CA THR A 151 6.69 -17.89 30.06
C THR A 151 6.14 -16.46 30.24
N LYS A 152 6.51 -15.80 31.34
CA LYS A 152 6.11 -14.41 31.59
C LYS A 152 6.56 -13.47 30.45
N GLU A 153 7.73 -13.73 29.87
CA GLU A 153 8.25 -12.95 28.74
C GLU A 153 7.41 -13.15 27.48
N GLU A 154 7.09 -14.39 27.11
CA GLU A 154 6.23 -14.69 25.96
C GLU A 154 4.82 -14.13 26.13
N ALA A 155 4.25 -14.27 27.33
CA ALA A 155 2.94 -13.71 27.66
C ALA A 155 2.96 -12.17 27.52
N ASN A 156 3.94 -11.49 28.11
CA ASN A 156 4.08 -10.03 28.01
C ASN A 156 4.28 -9.56 26.57
N LYS A 157 5.10 -10.27 25.77
CA LYS A 157 5.27 -9.98 24.35
C LYS A 157 3.96 -10.11 23.58
N ARG A 158 3.18 -11.17 23.85
CA ARG A 158 1.87 -11.38 23.22
C ARG A 158 0.85 -10.31 23.62
N ILE A 159 0.80 -9.94 24.90
CA ILE A 159 -0.07 -8.86 25.39
C ILE A 159 0.34 -7.54 24.73
N SER A 160 1.64 -7.21 24.71
CA SER A 160 2.17 -5.98 24.09
C SER A 160 1.80 -5.87 22.61
N ASN A 161 2.02 -6.93 21.83
CA ASN A 161 1.66 -6.96 20.41
C ASN A 161 0.15 -6.80 20.20
N THR A 162 -0.67 -7.46 21.03
CA THR A 162 -2.13 -7.34 20.96
C THR A 162 -2.60 -5.93 21.31
N ALA A 163 -2.06 -5.33 22.38
CA ALA A 163 -2.39 -3.98 22.81
C ALA A 163 -1.97 -2.94 21.76
N ARG A 164 -0.79 -3.12 21.16
CA ARG A 164 -0.29 -2.31 20.04
C ARG A 164 -1.23 -2.35 18.85
N PHE A 165 -1.61 -3.55 18.42
CA PHE A 165 -2.56 -3.74 17.32
C PHE A 165 -3.91 -3.06 17.61
N LEU A 166 -4.45 -3.22 18.81
CA LEU A 166 -5.72 -2.60 19.19
C LEU A 166 -5.63 -1.06 19.19
N LYS A 167 -4.52 -0.50 19.67
CA LYS A 167 -4.26 0.94 19.66
C LYS A 167 -4.11 1.46 18.23
N TRP A 168 -3.33 0.77 17.40
CA TRP A 168 -3.24 1.07 15.97
C TRP A 168 -4.61 1.05 15.29
N ARG A 169 -5.42 0.02 15.52
CA ARG A 169 -6.75 -0.12 14.90
C ARG A 169 -7.66 1.07 15.23
N LYS A 170 -7.70 1.50 16.49
CA LYS A 170 -8.47 2.70 16.90
C LYS A 170 -7.98 3.96 16.19
N LEU A 171 -6.66 4.14 16.09
CA LEU A 171 -6.08 5.28 15.39
C LEU A 171 -6.39 5.23 13.88
N TYR A 172 -6.33 4.03 13.30
CA TYR A 172 -6.62 3.78 11.89
C TYR A 172 -8.08 4.09 11.54
N GLU A 173 -9.03 3.66 12.38
CA GLU A 173 -10.45 4.01 12.27
C GLU A 173 -10.64 5.54 12.29
N ALA A 174 -10.01 6.24 13.24
CA ALA A 174 -10.07 7.69 13.29
C ALA A 174 -9.48 8.37 12.03
N ARG A 175 -8.41 7.81 11.45
CA ARG A 175 -7.85 8.31 10.18
C ARG A 175 -8.81 8.05 9.01
N ASN A 176 -9.51 6.93 8.99
CA ASN A 176 -10.53 6.66 7.97
C ASN A 176 -11.73 7.59 8.06
N GLU A 177 -12.19 7.95 9.26
CA GLU A 177 -13.21 8.99 9.40
C GLU A 177 -12.73 10.34 8.87
N ARG A 178 -11.47 10.71 9.17
CA ARG A 178 -10.84 11.92 8.62
C ARG A 178 -10.79 11.93 7.08
N LYS A 179 -10.69 10.77 6.41
CA LYS A 179 -10.79 10.72 4.93
C LYS A 179 -12.15 11.23 4.45
N LYS A 180 -13.25 10.88 5.12
CA LYS A 180 -14.61 11.36 4.78
C LYS A 180 -14.71 12.86 4.95
N GLU A 181 -14.13 13.40 6.02
CA GLU A 181 -14.06 14.86 6.25
C GLU A 181 -13.28 15.57 5.14
N ILE A 182 -12.14 15.01 4.73
CA ILE A 182 -11.32 15.53 3.62
C ILE A 182 -12.14 15.58 2.33
N ILE A 183 -12.85 14.49 2.00
CA ILE A 183 -13.72 14.44 0.83
C ILE A 183 -14.82 15.51 0.92
N GLY A 184 -15.47 15.64 2.08
CA GLY A 184 -16.50 16.65 2.32
C GLY A 184 -15.98 18.07 2.10
N MET A 185 -14.79 18.39 2.64
CA MET A 185 -14.14 19.68 2.42
C MET A 185 -13.79 19.92 0.95
N LEU A 186 -13.24 18.92 0.25
CA LEU A 186 -12.91 19.02 -1.17
C LEU A 186 -14.15 19.27 -2.02
N ARG A 187 -15.26 18.56 -1.76
CA ARG A 187 -16.52 18.77 -2.48
C ARG A 187 -17.09 20.16 -2.26
N LYS A 188 -17.03 20.66 -1.02
CA LYS A 188 -17.49 22.02 -0.67
C LYS A 188 -16.64 23.09 -1.35
N ARG A 189 -15.31 22.95 -1.33
CA ARG A 189 -14.36 23.90 -1.96
C ARG A 189 -14.52 23.98 -3.47
N ASN A 190 -14.90 22.88 -4.12
CA ASN A 190 -15.05 22.80 -5.58
C ASN A 190 -16.50 22.93 -6.05
N SER A 191 -17.44 23.31 -5.17
CA SER A 191 -18.85 23.54 -5.50
C SER A 191 -19.49 22.39 -6.30
N VAL A 192 -19.20 21.13 -5.91
CA VAL A 192 -19.66 19.95 -6.65
C VAL A 192 -21.18 19.86 -6.60
N GLN A 193 -21.84 19.92 -7.77
CA GLN A 193 -23.28 19.73 -7.95
C GLN A 193 -23.56 18.40 -8.65
N ILE A 194 -24.44 17.58 -8.07
CA ILE A 194 -24.91 16.33 -8.68
C ILE A 194 -26.29 16.58 -9.30
N LYS A 195 -26.41 16.41 -10.61
CA LYS A 195 -27.69 16.55 -11.33
C LYS A 195 -28.52 15.26 -11.15
N ALA A 196 -29.24 15.15 -10.03
CA ALA A 196 -29.97 13.94 -9.63
C ALA A 196 -30.95 13.41 -10.71
N GLY A 197 -31.63 14.31 -11.45
CA GLY A 197 -32.56 13.93 -12.53
C GLY A 197 -31.91 13.23 -13.73
N ARG A 198 -30.58 13.20 -13.82
CA ARG A 198 -29.83 12.47 -14.88
C ARG A 198 -29.47 11.04 -14.48
N LEU A 199 -29.62 10.64 -13.22
CA LEU A 199 -29.21 9.30 -12.78
C LEU A 199 -30.07 8.19 -13.42
N ASN A 200 -31.39 8.40 -13.50
CA ASN A 200 -32.31 7.41 -14.06
C ASN A 200 -32.17 7.22 -15.56
N SER A 201 -31.53 8.16 -16.28
CA SER A 201 -31.30 8.08 -17.72
C SER A 201 -29.97 7.43 -18.11
N LEU A 202 -29.08 7.11 -17.16
CA LEU A 202 -27.74 6.58 -17.47
C LEU A 202 -27.70 5.10 -17.87
N GLY A 203 -28.82 4.38 -17.76
CA GLY A 203 -28.93 2.98 -18.14
C GLY A 203 -30.08 2.68 -19.11
N GLN A 204 -30.58 3.72 -19.81
CA GLN A 204 -31.69 3.62 -20.74
C GLN A 204 -31.27 3.71 -22.22
N ASP A 205 -29.96 3.66 -22.50
CA ASP A 205 -29.38 3.61 -23.85
C ASP A 205 -28.92 2.18 -24.19
#